data_AF-A0A4S4LB54-F1
#
_entry.id   AF-A0A4S4LB54-F1
#
_cell.length_a   1.000
_cell.length_b   1.000
_cell.length_c   1.000
_cell.angle_alpha   90.00
_cell.angle_beta   90.00
_cell.angle_gamma   90.00
#
_symmetry.space_group_name_H-M   'P 1'
#
loop_
_entity.id
_entity.type
_entity.pdbx_description
1 polymer ?
#
loop_
_entity_poly.entity_id
_entity_poly.type
_entity_poly.pdbx_seq_one_letter_code
_entity_poly.pdbx_strand_id
1 'polypeptide(L)'
;MSSICVNGTLPGRPDIEGIGTRIATYLQLLLAIFTIAFSPGRSCFDSWWALLVTSLGLQFAAIAQRTSLTLFHALIVTWVAFPIFAMSWAYIFFHWREAAMPSEILLATHVHGFVFVGFGLWIWSSAPSFGVCPDLNGSMQFVILGKSVHPLGTYIPSRTAALMTVTIFNIIMLALSIWTVETLLIRNVTGMSRAEDSSWTIGQISALILLLGPLFTFSRVVRSLIWSSHGTYGGNNQEHIPLRMGAPPELVDEKRESVRRLRPSRFSY
;
A
#
# COMPACT_ATOMS: atom_id res chain seq x y z
N MET A 1 -8.18 -37.26 6.81
CA MET A 1 -6.91 -36.56 7.10
C MET A 1 -6.18 -36.37 5.79
N SER A 2 -6.09 -35.13 5.31
CA SER A 2 -5.42 -34.79 4.05
C SER A 2 -3.92 -35.03 4.16
N SER A 3 -3.34 -35.78 3.24
CA SER A 3 -1.91 -36.14 3.14
C SER A 3 -0.97 -34.95 2.86
N ILE A 4 -1.42 -33.73 3.12
CA ILE A 4 -0.77 -32.48 2.71
C ILE A 4 0.24 -32.00 3.76
N CYS A 5 0.09 -32.43 5.02
CA CYS A 5 0.91 -31.98 6.16
C CYS A 5 1.81 -33.12 6.71
N VAL A 6 2.32 -33.98 5.82
CA VAL A 6 3.11 -35.16 6.22
C VAL A 6 4.48 -34.71 6.74
N ASN A 7 4.90 -35.23 7.90
CA ASN A 7 6.19 -34.95 8.55
C ASN A 7 6.39 -33.51 9.07
N GLY A 8 5.31 -32.76 9.29
CA GLY A 8 5.40 -31.41 9.86
C GLY A 8 5.96 -30.36 8.92
N THR A 9 6.03 -30.64 7.62
CA THR A 9 6.36 -29.67 6.59
C THR A 9 5.10 -29.01 6.05
N LEU A 10 5.18 -27.69 5.78
CA LEU A 10 4.09 -26.95 5.15
C LEU A 10 4.22 -27.07 3.61
N PRO A 11 3.11 -27.25 2.88
CA PRO A 11 3.15 -27.25 1.42
C PRO A 11 3.55 -25.87 0.90
N GLY A 12 4.55 -25.80 0.03
CA GLY A 12 4.97 -24.54 -0.57
C GLY A 12 3.92 -23.96 -1.52
N ARG A 13 3.81 -22.63 -1.57
CA ARG A 13 2.87 -21.90 -2.44
C ARG A 13 3.56 -20.76 -3.19
N PRO A 14 4.15 -21.04 -4.37
CA PRO A 14 4.94 -20.06 -5.12
C PRO A 14 4.13 -18.86 -5.64
N ASP A 15 2.80 -18.87 -5.57
CA ASP A 15 1.95 -17.71 -5.84
C ASP A 15 1.94 -16.70 -4.67
N ILE A 16 2.09 -17.16 -3.43
CA ILE A 16 2.07 -16.31 -2.22
C ILE A 16 3.49 -16.03 -1.74
N GLU A 17 4.31 -17.07 -1.65
CA GLU A 17 5.68 -16.99 -1.17
C GLU A 17 6.70 -17.03 -2.32
N GLY A 18 6.29 -17.06 -3.58
CA GLY A 18 7.24 -17.04 -4.68
C GLY A 18 8.14 -15.80 -4.65
N ILE A 19 9.40 -15.99 -5.00
CA ILE A 19 10.37 -14.88 -5.08
C ILE A 19 9.87 -13.76 -6.00
N GLY A 20 9.20 -14.11 -7.11
CA GLY A 20 8.59 -13.14 -8.02
C GLY A 20 7.51 -12.27 -7.37
N THR A 21 6.57 -12.86 -6.61
CA THR A 21 5.52 -12.12 -5.90
C THR A 21 6.13 -11.12 -4.90
N ARG A 22 7.17 -11.55 -4.19
CA ARG A 22 7.87 -10.70 -3.21
C ARG A 22 8.62 -9.55 -3.88
N ILE A 23 9.46 -9.85 -4.87
CA ILE A 23 10.20 -8.84 -5.63
C ILE A 23 9.25 -7.83 -6.26
N ALA A 24 8.17 -8.30 -6.89
CA ALA A 24 7.18 -7.42 -7.50
C ALA A 24 6.55 -6.49 -6.46
N THR A 25 6.15 -7.02 -5.31
CA THR A 25 5.53 -6.20 -4.25
C THR A 25 6.52 -5.17 -3.68
N TYR A 26 7.78 -5.57 -3.44
CA TYR A 26 8.82 -4.67 -2.94
C TYR A 26 9.16 -3.57 -3.93
N LEU A 27 9.33 -3.93 -5.19
CA LEU A 27 9.64 -2.98 -6.25
C LEU A 27 8.45 -2.04 -6.49
N GLN A 28 7.22 -2.55 -6.44
CA GLN A 28 6.01 -1.74 -6.55
C GLN A 28 5.91 -0.71 -5.40
N LEU A 29 6.21 -1.14 -4.17
CA LEU A 29 6.23 -0.24 -3.00
C LEU A 29 7.31 0.84 -3.13
N LEU A 30 8.52 0.43 -3.52
CA LEU A 30 9.66 1.32 -3.69
C LEU A 30 9.42 2.35 -4.81
N LEU A 31 8.90 1.91 -5.96
CA LEU A 31 8.55 2.78 -7.07
C LEU A 31 7.45 3.77 -6.69
N ALA A 32 6.46 3.35 -5.92
CA ALA A 32 5.42 4.27 -5.45
C ALA A 32 5.98 5.32 -4.50
N ILE A 33 6.80 4.93 -3.52
CA ILE A 33 7.47 5.86 -2.59
C ILE A 33 8.30 6.89 -3.36
N PHE A 34 9.13 6.44 -4.32
CA PHE A 34 9.93 7.36 -5.13
C PHE A 34 9.08 8.24 -6.04
N THR A 35 8.02 7.71 -6.64
CA THR A 35 7.09 8.51 -7.48
C THR A 35 6.48 9.63 -6.64
N ILE A 36 6.04 9.34 -5.43
CA ILE A 36 5.48 10.33 -4.51
C ILE A 36 6.54 11.36 -4.10
N ALA A 37 7.74 10.90 -3.72
CA ALA A 37 8.83 11.77 -3.28
C ALA A 37 9.27 12.76 -4.37
N PHE A 38 9.32 12.32 -5.63
CA PHE A 38 9.76 13.14 -6.75
C PHE A 38 8.65 13.92 -7.45
N SER A 39 7.38 13.48 -7.34
CA SER A 39 6.24 14.12 -7.99
C SER A 39 5.02 14.11 -7.07
N PRO A 40 4.97 14.99 -6.05
CA PRO A 40 3.86 15.08 -5.09
C PRO A 40 2.53 15.60 -5.69
N GLY A 41 2.35 15.54 -7.00
CA GLY A 41 1.15 15.97 -7.73
C GLY A 41 0.31 14.79 -8.23
N ARG A 42 -0.51 15.00 -9.27
CA ARG A 42 -1.48 13.98 -9.74
C ARG A 42 -0.88 12.62 -10.12
N SER A 43 0.39 12.57 -10.52
CA SER A 43 1.09 11.34 -10.89
C SER A 43 1.25 10.35 -9.74
N CYS A 44 1.17 10.80 -8.48
CA CYS A 44 1.30 9.91 -7.33
C CYS A 44 0.06 9.01 -7.13
N PHE A 45 -1.11 9.46 -7.61
CA PHE A 45 -2.35 8.72 -7.50
C PHE A 45 -2.35 7.43 -8.32
N ASP A 46 -1.77 7.45 -9.53
CA ASP A 46 -1.73 6.27 -10.41
C ASP A 46 -0.86 5.16 -9.80
N SER A 47 0.31 5.53 -9.27
CA SER A 47 1.21 4.59 -8.59
C SER A 47 0.59 4.05 -7.29
N TRP A 48 -0.16 4.89 -6.56
CA TRP A 48 -0.86 4.47 -5.36
C TRP A 48 -2.04 3.54 -5.64
N TRP A 49 -2.83 3.85 -6.66
CA TRP A 49 -3.96 3.04 -7.12
C TRP A 49 -3.50 1.61 -7.46
N ALA A 50 -2.41 1.49 -8.21
CA ALA A 50 -1.86 0.19 -8.55
C ALA A 50 -1.50 -0.64 -7.30
N LEU A 51 -0.90 -0.01 -6.27
CA LEU A 51 -0.59 -0.68 -5.00
C LEU A 51 -1.84 -1.17 -4.28
N LEU A 52 -2.87 -0.32 -4.20
CA LEU A 52 -4.15 -0.69 -3.59
C LEU A 52 -4.80 -1.88 -4.30
N VAL A 53 -4.83 -1.87 -5.64
CA VAL A 53 -5.40 -2.95 -6.44
C VAL A 53 -4.61 -4.25 -6.25
N THR A 54 -3.27 -4.21 -6.27
CA THR A 54 -2.45 -5.40 -6.01
C THR A 54 -2.73 -5.97 -4.62
N SER A 55 -2.78 -5.11 -3.59
CA SER A 55 -3.04 -5.54 -2.21
C SER A 55 -4.43 -6.15 -2.03
N LEU A 56 -5.45 -5.52 -2.62
CA LEU A 56 -6.83 -6.03 -2.62
C LEU A 56 -6.93 -7.37 -3.36
N GLY A 57 -6.27 -7.48 -4.51
CA GLY A 57 -6.20 -8.72 -5.28
C GLY A 57 -5.60 -9.87 -4.46
N LEU A 58 -4.50 -9.61 -3.75
CA LEU A 58 -3.84 -10.58 -2.87
C LEU A 58 -4.79 -11.05 -1.75
N GLN A 59 -5.48 -10.12 -1.09
CA GLN A 59 -6.39 -10.43 0.01
C GLN A 59 -7.64 -11.19 -0.48
N PHE A 60 -8.22 -10.78 -1.61
CA PHE A 60 -9.35 -11.51 -2.19
C PHE A 60 -8.96 -12.90 -2.68
N ALA A 61 -7.78 -13.06 -3.29
CA ALA A 61 -7.26 -14.36 -3.66
C ALA A 61 -7.12 -15.26 -2.42
N ALA A 62 -6.60 -14.71 -1.31
CA ALA A 62 -6.47 -15.46 -0.08
C ALA A 62 -7.83 -15.86 0.52
N ILE A 63 -8.81 -14.94 0.53
CA ILE A 63 -10.17 -15.22 1.00
C ILE A 63 -10.86 -16.29 0.13
N ALA A 64 -10.68 -16.23 -1.19
CA ALA A 64 -11.21 -17.21 -2.13
C ALA A 64 -10.59 -18.60 -1.90
N GLN A 65 -9.28 -18.64 -1.60
CA GLN A 65 -8.53 -19.87 -1.37
C GLN A 65 -8.50 -20.33 0.09
N ARG A 66 -9.37 -19.78 0.95
CA ARG A 66 -9.37 -19.99 2.41
C ARG A 66 -9.27 -21.44 2.88
N THR A 67 -9.92 -22.37 2.19
CA THR A 67 -9.96 -23.79 2.55
C THR A 67 -8.67 -24.53 2.22
N SER A 68 -7.78 -23.90 1.46
CA SER A 68 -6.54 -24.48 0.96
C SER A 68 -5.29 -23.81 1.52
N LEU A 69 -5.46 -22.67 2.20
CA LEU A 69 -4.37 -21.94 2.83
C LEU A 69 -3.95 -22.58 4.15
N THR A 70 -2.69 -22.39 4.51
CA THR A 70 -2.22 -22.59 5.88
C THR A 70 -2.23 -21.25 6.61
N LEU A 71 -2.20 -21.27 7.95
CA LEU A 71 -2.08 -20.06 8.75
C LEU A 71 -0.85 -19.23 8.36
N PHE A 72 0.25 -19.89 8.05
CA PHE A 72 1.48 -19.27 7.56
C PHE A 72 1.26 -18.39 6.32
N HIS A 73 0.63 -18.94 5.28
CA HIS A 73 0.37 -18.21 4.05
C HIS A 73 -0.59 -17.03 4.26
N ALA A 74 -1.63 -17.22 5.05
CA ALA A 74 -2.60 -16.16 5.34
C ALA A 74 -1.95 -15.00 6.12
N LEU A 75 -0.99 -15.31 6.99
CA LEU A 75 -0.22 -14.30 7.69
C LEU A 75 0.75 -13.59 6.75
N ILE A 76 1.44 -14.28 5.84
CA ILE A 76 2.24 -13.61 4.78
C ILE A 76 1.39 -12.59 4.02
N VAL A 77 0.18 -12.96 3.60
CA VAL A 77 -0.73 -12.05 2.88
C VAL A 77 -1.04 -10.81 3.73
N THR A 78 -1.35 -10.99 5.00
CA THR A 78 -1.58 -9.87 5.93
C THR A 78 -0.34 -8.99 6.06
N TRP A 79 0.84 -9.60 6.15
CA TRP A 79 2.10 -8.88 6.28
C TRP A 79 2.52 -8.12 5.03
N VAL A 80 2.27 -8.66 3.85
CA VAL A 80 2.54 -8.02 2.56
C VAL A 80 1.57 -6.86 2.31
N ALA A 81 0.29 -7.02 2.68
CA ALA A 81 -0.71 -5.97 2.56
C ALA A 81 -0.52 -4.82 3.57
N PHE A 82 0.16 -5.09 4.68
CA PHE A 82 0.26 -4.20 5.81
C PHE A 82 0.93 -2.83 5.51
N PRO A 83 2.10 -2.74 4.83
CA PRO A 83 2.71 -1.47 4.42
C PRO A 83 1.76 -0.57 3.63
N ILE A 84 0.98 -1.17 2.72
CA ILE A 84 0.03 -0.47 1.85
C ILE A 84 -1.10 0.10 2.70
N PHE A 85 -1.58 -0.68 3.68
CA PHE A 85 -2.59 -0.22 4.65
C PHE A 85 -2.07 0.94 5.48
N ALA A 86 -0.91 0.81 6.12
CA ALA A 86 -0.35 1.84 7.00
C ALA A 86 -0.10 3.16 6.26
N MET A 87 0.51 3.09 5.08
CA MET A 87 0.80 4.25 4.26
C MET A 87 -0.49 4.91 3.73
N SER A 88 -1.53 4.13 3.39
CA SER A 88 -2.83 4.69 2.96
C SER A 88 -3.41 5.65 4.00
N TRP A 89 -3.39 5.24 5.27
CA TRP A 89 -3.88 6.05 6.37
C TRP A 89 -2.96 7.23 6.69
N ALA A 90 -1.64 7.02 6.68
CA ALA A 90 -0.69 8.11 6.85
C ALA A 90 -0.89 9.20 5.78
N TYR A 91 -1.10 8.82 4.52
CA TYR A 91 -1.34 9.77 3.45
C TYR A 91 -2.67 10.52 3.58
N ILE A 92 -3.76 9.81 3.90
CA ILE A 92 -5.07 10.43 4.13
C ILE A 92 -5.00 11.46 5.27
N PHE A 93 -4.36 11.11 6.39
CA PHE A 93 -4.34 12.00 7.56
C PHE A 93 -3.30 13.11 7.52
N PHE A 94 -2.11 12.85 6.98
CA PHE A 94 -0.98 13.78 7.09
C PHE A 94 -0.67 14.57 5.82
N HIS A 95 -1.12 14.14 4.64
CA HIS A 95 -0.66 14.73 3.37
C HIS A 95 -1.78 15.22 2.46
N TRP A 96 -2.95 14.58 2.46
CA TRP A 96 -4.03 15.01 1.57
C TRP A 96 -5.08 15.89 2.26
N ARG A 97 -5.29 17.09 1.70
CA ARG A 97 -6.56 17.81 1.91
C ARG A 97 -7.64 17.08 1.12
N GLU A 98 -8.73 16.69 1.78
CA GLU A 98 -9.87 15.95 1.21
C GLU A 98 -10.35 16.45 -0.15
N ALA A 99 -10.25 17.76 -0.41
CA ALA A 99 -10.68 18.37 -1.66
C ALA A 99 -9.86 17.99 -2.92
N ALA A 100 -8.70 17.34 -2.77
CA ALA A 100 -7.81 17.02 -3.90
C ALA A 100 -7.77 15.54 -4.29
N MET A 101 -8.39 14.65 -3.50
CA MET A 101 -8.34 13.21 -3.75
C MET A 101 -9.48 12.76 -4.67
N PRO A 102 -9.20 11.99 -5.74
CA PRO A 102 -10.25 11.33 -6.51
C PRO A 102 -11.09 10.41 -5.63
N SER A 103 -12.41 10.48 -5.77
CA SER A 103 -13.37 9.71 -4.97
C SER A 103 -13.15 8.19 -5.03
N GLU A 104 -12.62 7.71 -6.15
CA GLU A 104 -12.31 6.32 -6.44
C GLU A 104 -11.17 5.80 -5.56
N ILE A 105 -10.12 6.61 -5.37
CA ILE A 105 -8.97 6.26 -4.54
C ILE A 105 -9.38 6.27 -3.06
N LEU A 106 -10.20 7.24 -2.68
CA LEU A 106 -10.77 7.29 -1.34
C LEU A 106 -11.59 6.03 -1.07
N LEU A 107 -12.50 5.66 -1.97
CA LEU A 107 -13.31 4.44 -1.86
C LEU A 107 -12.43 3.18 -1.78
N ALA A 108 -11.48 3.02 -2.70
CA ALA A 108 -10.60 1.85 -2.73
C ALA A 108 -9.75 1.75 -1.46
N THR A 109 -9.31 2.88 -0.90
CA THR A 109 -8.57 2.91 0.36
C THR A 109 -9.44 2.44 1.53
N HIS A 110 -10.70 2.87 1.60
CA HIS A 110 -11.63 2.41 2.62
C HIS A 110 -11.93 0.93 2.48
N VAL A 111 -12.25 0.45 1.26
CA VAL A 111 -12.49 -0.97 0.98
C VAL A 111 -11.27 -1.79 1.38
N HIS A 112 -10.06 -1.37 0.98
CA HIS A 112 -8.82 -2.01 1.38
C HIS A 112 -8.64 -2.04 2.90
N GLY A 113 -8.91 -0.94 3.60
CA GLY A 113 -8.86 -0.87 5.04
C GLY A 113 -9.81 -1.84 5.74
N PHE A 114 -11.07 -1.89 5.31
CA PHE A 114 -12.06 -2.82 5.87
C PHE A 114 -11.72 -4.28 5.59
N VAL A 115 -11.31 -4.60 4.36
CA VAL A 115 -10.90 -5.96 3.99
C VAL A 115 -9.67 -6.37 4.79
N PHE A 116 -8.68 -5.50 4.94
CA PHE A 116 -7.46 -5.77 5.72
C PHE A 116 -7.76 -6.06 7.18
N VAL A 117 -8.55 -5.19 7.84
CA VAL A 117 -8.92 -5.36 9.25
C VAL A 117 -9.79 -6.61 9.42
N GLY A 118 -10.79 -6.81 8.56
CA GLY A 118 -11.67 -7.97 8.63
C GLY A 118 -10.93 -9.29 8.41
N PHE A 119 -10.05 -9.34 7.41
CA PHE A 119 -9.20 -10.50 7.12
C PHE A 119 -8.26 -10.81 8.28
N GLY A 120 -7.59 -9.79 8.84
CA GLY A 120 -6.75 -9.93 10.01
C GLY A 120 -7.51 -10.46 11.23
N LEU A 121 -8.66 -9.85 11.57
CA LEU A 121 -9.51 -10.32 12.67
C LEU A 121 -9.97 -11.76 12.47
N TRP A 122 -10.36 -12.12 11.24
CA TRP A 122 -10.76 -13.48 10.91
C TRP A 122 -9.61 -14.48 11.10
N ILE A 123 -8.41 -14.21 10.57
CA ILE A 123 -7.24 -15.08 10.77
C ILE A 123 -6.91 -15.23 12.25
N TRP A 124 -6.80 -14.13 12.99
CA TRP A 124 -6.40 -14.17 14.39
C TRP A 124 -7.45 -14.82 15.30
N SER A 125 -8.75 -14.61 15.02
CA SER A 125 -9.83 -15.26 15.78
C SER A 125 -9.91 -16.76 15.52
N SER A 126 -9.46 -17.23 14.36
CA SER A 126 -9.49 -18.64 13.98
C SER A 126 -8.13 -19.33 14.01
N ALA A 127 -7.06 -18.63 14.41
CA ALA A 127 -5.68 -19.09 14.34
C ALA A 127 -5.43 -20.52 14.86
N PRO A 128 -6.01 -20.99 15.99
CA PRO A 128 -5.80 -22.38 16.45
C PRO A 128 -6.29 -23.45 15.46
N SER A 129 -7.28 -23.12 14.63
CA SER A 129 -7.97 -24.04 13.72
C SER A 129 -7.86 -23.64 12.24
N PHE A 130 -7.11 -22.58 11.94
CA PHE A 130 -7.08 -21.99 10.62
C PHE A 130 -6.36 -22.91 9.62
N GLY A 131 -6.98 -23.07 8.45
CA GLY A 131 -6.35 -23.66 7.28
C GLY A 131 -6.27 -25.19 7.27
N VAL A 132 -5.48 -25.72 6.35
CA VAL A 132 -5.40 -27.17 6.06
C VAL A 132 -4.55 -27.99 7.05
N CYS A 133 -3.71 -27.33 7.85
CA CYS A 133 -2.78 -27.98 8.80
C CYS A 133 -2.90 -27.39 10.22
N PRO A 134 -4.07 -27.45 10.88
CA PRO A 134 -4.27 -26.80 12.18
C PRO A 134 -3.31 -27.30 13.26
N ASP A 135 -2.90 -28.57 13.21
CA ASP A 135 -1.96 -29.17 14.16
C ASP A 135 -0.58 -28.49 14.16
N LEU A 136 -0.20 -27.86 13.04
CA LEU A 136 1.06 -27.12 12.90
C LEU A 136 0.95 -25.63 13.27
N ASN A 137 -0.26 -25.11 13.49
CA ASN A 137 -0.43 -23.71 13.87
C ASN A 137 0.20 -23.44 15.25
N GLY A 138 0.20 -24.46 16.11
CA GLY A 138 0.86 -24.45 17.41
C GLY A 138 2.38 -24.54 17.36
N SER A 139 3.02 -24.84 16.23
CA SER A 139 4.49 -24.81 16.11
C SER A 139 4.99 -23.59 15.35
N MET A 140 4.09 -22.77 14.81
CA MET A 140 4.43 -21.60 14.04
C MET A 140 5.07 -20.52 14.94
N GLN A 141 6.24 -20.03 14.54
CA GLN A 141 6.95 -18.95 15.24
C GLN A 141 7.00 -17.68 14.40
N PHE A 142 6.64 -16.55 14.98
CA PHE A 142 6.90 -15.24 14.40
C PHE A 142 8.24 -14.71 14.85
N VAL A 143 9.08 -14.24 13.93
CA VAL A 143 10.31 -13.57 14.30
C VAL A 143 10.10 -12.06 14.19
N ILE A 144 10.03 -11.39 15.33
CA ILE A 144 9.96 -9.94 15.44
C ILE A 144 11.27 -9.48 16.07
N LEU A 145 12.05 -8.65 15.37
CA LEU A 145 13.36 -8.17 15.86
C LEU A 145 14.32 -9.31 16.25
N GLY A 146 14.30 -10.42 15.51
CA GLY A 146 15.14 -11.59 15.81
C GLY A 146 14.67 -12.41 17.03
N LYS A 147 13.56 -12.05 17.68
CA LYS A 147 12.95 -12.82 18.77
C LYS A 147 11.76 -13.63 18.24
N SER A 148 11.76 -14.93 18.53
CA SER A 148 10.62 -15.80 18.27
C SER A 148 9.49 -15.51 19.23
N VAL A 149 8.33 -15.13 18.71
CA VAL A 149 7.07 -14.90 19.41
C VAL A 149 6.09 -15.98 18.97
N HIS A 150 5.47 -16.60 19.97
CA HIS A 150 4.51 -17.67 19.74
C HIS A 150 3.09 -17.08 19.62
N PRO A 151 2.39 -17.24 18.48
CA PRO A 151 1.10 -16.59 18.25
C PRO A 151 -0.02 -17.10 19.18
N LEU A 152 0.17 -18.24 19.85
CA LEU A 152 -0.83 -18.91 20.69
C LEU A 152 -0.44 -19.00 22.19
N GLY A 153 0.59 -18.28 22.64
CA GLY A 153 1.06 -18.35 24.04
C GLY A 153 0.04 -17.81 25.05
N THR A 154 -0.13 -18.53 26.17
CA THR A 154 -1.14 -18.27 27.23
C THR A 154 -0.81 -17.13 28.18
N TYR A 155 0.40 -16.58 28.14
CA TYR A 155 0.83 -15.50 29.04
C TYR A 155 0.79 -14.16 28.32
N ILE A 156 0.05 -13.23 28.95
CA ILE A 156 0.10 -11.76 28.87
C ILE A 156 -1.25 -11.16 28.37
N PRO A 157 -1.72 -10.03 28.92
CA PRO A 157 -2.95 -9.27 28.56
C PRO A 157 -2.95 -8.70 27.12
N SER A 158 -2.65 -9.56 26.16
CA SER A 158 -2.03 -9.28 24.87
C SER A 158 -2.96 -8.69 23.84
N ARG A 159 -4.29 -8.69 24.01
CA ARG A 159 -5.21 -8.14 23.00
C ARG A 159 -5.20 -6.61 22.96
N THR A 160 -5.16 -5.95 24.11
CA THR A 160 -5.15 -4.47 24.22
C THR A 160 -3.73 -3.93 24.03
N ALA A 161 -2.72 -4.65 24.53
CA ALA A 161 -1.32 -4.39 24.21
C ALA A 161 -1.03 -4.67 22.72
N ALA A 162 -1.60 -5.70 22.09
CA ALA A 162 -1.43 -5.94 20.65
C ALA A 162 -2.02 -4.84 19.80
N LEU A 163 -3.06 -4.12 20.21
CA LEU A 163 -3.59 -2.98 19.43
C LEU A 163 -2.70 -1.73 19.54
N MET A 164 -2.24 -1.40 20.76
CA MET A 164 -1.28 -0.30 21.01
C MET A 164 0.12 -0.62 20.44
N THR A 165 0.57 -1.87 20.59
CA THR A 165 1.74 -2.43 19.92
C THR A 165 1.52 -2.39 18.43
N VAL A 166 0.44 -2.94 17.85
CA VAL A 166 0.14 -2.88 16.40
C VAL A 166 0.38 -1.48 15.86
N THR A 167 -0.04 -0.41 16.53
CA THR A 167 0.17 0.95 16.01
C THR A 167 1.64 1.42 16.00
N ILE A 168 2.44 1.09 17.02
CA ILE A 168 3.89 1.43 17.10
C ILE A 168 4.76 0.42 16.32
N PHE A 169 4.39 -0.84 16.42
CA PHE A 169 4.81 -1.99 15.63
C PHE A 169 4.63 -1.66 14.16
N ASN A 170 3.50 -1.14 13.70
CA ASN A 170 3.23 -0.80 12.30
C ASN A 170 4.33 0.06 11.64
N ILE A 171 4.99 0.95 12.39
CA ILE A 171 6.12 1.76 11.92
C ILE A 171 7.43 0.95 11.91
N ILE A 172 7.68 0.15 12.95
CA ILE A 172 8.84 -0.73 13.09
C ILE A 172 8.75 -1.97 12.15
N MET A 173 7.53 -2.38 11.80
CA MET A 173 7.14 -3.55 11.00
C MET A 173 7.34 -3.34 9.52
N LEU A 174 7.26 -2.11 9.06
CA LEU A 174 7.70 -1.76 7.71
C LEU A 174 9.18 -2.13 7.54
N ALA A 175 10.03 -1.69 8.47
CA ALA A 175 11.47 -1.98 8.46
C ALA A 175 11.80 -3.46 8.71
N LEU A 176 11.02 -4.14 9.57
CA LEU A 176 11.22 -5.56 9.88
C LEU A 176 10.60 -6.51 8.85
N SER A 177 9.53 -6.16 8.14
CA SER A 177 8.94 -7.03 7.12
C SER A 177 9.95 -7.35 6.02
N ILE A 178 10.75 -6.35 5.63
CA ILE A 178 11.86 -6.48 4.71
C ILE A 178 12.91 -7.46 5.26
N TRP A 179 13.30 -7.33 6.54
CA TRP A 179 14.31 -8.19 7.18
C TRP A 179 13.82 -9.62 7.45
N THR A 180 12.58 -9.78 7.91
CA THR A 180 12.01 -11.04 8.38
C THR A 180 11.67 -11.97 7.21
N VAL A 181 11.22 -11.43 6.07
CA VAL A 181 10.98 -12.25 4.87
C VAL A 181 12.27 -12.87 4.34
N GLU A 182 13.36 -12.10 4.33
CA GLU A 182 14.69 -12.60 3.95
C GLU A 182 15.21 -13.64 4.95
N THR A 183 14.99 -13.42 6.25
CA THR A 183 15.43 -14.36 7.29
C THR A 183 14.60 -15.65 7.30
N LEU A 184 13.30 -15.58 6.98
CA LEU A 184 12.40 -16.74 6.87
C LEU A 184 12.78 -17.64 5.69
N LEU A 185 13.19 -17.06 4.56
CA LEU A 185 13.69 -17.80 3.39
C LEU A 185 14.97 -18.57 3.69
N ILE A 186 15.89 -17.93 4.40
CA ILE A 186 17.20 -18.52 4.70
C ILE A 186 17.07 -19.66 5.72
N ARG A 187 16.11 -19.57 6.65
CA ARG A 187 15.97 -20.53 7.77
C ARG A 187 14.97 -21.66 7.52
N ASN A 188 13.95 -21.43 6.71
CA ASN A 188 13.08 -22.50 6.24
C ASN A 188 13.58 -22.93 4.87
N VAL A 189 14.52 -23.88 4.86
CA VAL A 189 14.87 -24.62 3.65
C VAL A 189 13.58 -25.31 3.19
N THR A 190 12.83 -24.67 2.30
CA THR A 190 11.80 -25.34 1.54
C THR A 190 12.53 -26.41 0.74
N GLY A 191 12.16 -27.67 0.93
CA GLY A 191 12.68 -28.79 0.16
C GLY A 191 12.26 -28.75 -1.31
N MET A 192 12.17 -27.55 -1.90
CA MET A 192 12.11 -27.41 -3.35
C MET A 192 13.48 -27.83 -3.86
N SER A 193 13.53 -29.03 -4.41
CA SER A 193 14.57 -29.45 -5.31
C SER A 193 14.84 -28.32 -6.29
N ARG A 194 16.05 -27.76 -6.20
CA ARG A 194 16.65 -26.65 -6.96
C ARG A 194 16.53 -26.76 -8.51
N ALA A 195 15.84 -27.77 -9.02
CA ALA A 195 15.68 -28.12 -10.42
C ALA A 195 14.33 -27.69 -11.03
N GLU A 196 13.29 -27.37 -10.24
CA GLU A 196 11.96 -26.96 -10.77
C GLU A 196 11.58 -25.47 -10.57
N ASP A 197 12.46 -24.68 -9.94
CA ASP A 197 12.28 -23.24 -9.67
C ASP A 197 12.36 -22.33 -10.92
N SER A 198 12.59 -22.87 -12.11
CA SER A 198 12.68 -22.07 -13.35
C SER A 198 11.32 -21.81 -14.01
N SER A 199 10.26 -22.48 -13.56
CA SER A 199 8.93 -22.31 -14.15
C SER A 199 8.20 -21.12 -13.52
N TRP A 200 8.10 -20.05 -14.30
CA TRP A 200 7.35 -18.85 -13.92
C TRP A 200 5.87 -19.20 -13.74
N THR A 201 5.32 -18.96 -12.56
CA THR A 201 3.89 -19.19 -12.32
C THR A 201 3.06 -18.03 -12.87
N ILE A 202 1.80 -18.30 -13.24
CA ILE A 202 0.85 -17.27 -13.69
C ILE A 202 0.72 -16.16 -12.64
N GLY A 203 0.81 -16.49 -11.35
CA GLY A 203 0.83 -15.52 -10.26
C GLY A 203 2.03 -14.55 -10.37
N GLN A 204 3.23 -15.07 -10.61
CA GLN A 204 4.45 -14.27 -10.77
C GLN A 204 4.40 -13.38 -12.03
N ILE A 205 3.89 -13.91 -13.14
CA ILE A 205 3.71 -13.15 -14.39
C ILE A 205 2.68 -12.03 -14.18
N SER A 206 1.56 -12.33 -13.51
CA SER A 206 0.53 -11.33 -13.21
C SER A 206 1.07 -10.21 -12.31
N ALA A 207 1.92 -10.55 -11.34
CA ALA A 207 2.56 -9.58 -10.46
C ALA A 207 3.52 -8.64 -11.24
N LEU A 208 4.25 -9.16 -12.24
CA LEU A 208 5.05 -8.33 -13.13
C LEU A 208 4.21 -7.43 -14.04
N ILE A 209 3.09 -7.93 -14.56
CA ILE A 209 2.19 -7.13 -15.40
C ILE A 209 1.62 -5.96 -14.58
N LEU A 210 1.24 -6.21 -13.33
CA LEU A 210 0.76 -5.16 -12.41
C LEU A 210 1.85 -4.12 -12.08
N LEU A 211 3.13 -4.47 -12.26
CA LEU A 211 4.26 -3.56 -12.06
C LEU A 211 4.47 -2.58 -13.23
N LEU A 212 3.94 -2.90 -14.42
CA LEU A 212 4.11 -2.06 -15.62
C LEU A 212 3.50 -0.67 -15.45
N GLY A 213 2.35 -0.56 -14.79
CA GLY A 213 1.69 0.73 -14.53
C GLY A 213 2.57 1.67 -13.69
N PRO A 214 2.96 1.28 -12.47
CA PRO A 214 3.88 2.06 -11.63
C PRO A 214 5.21 2.37 -12.30
N LEU A 215 5.79 1.40 -13.02
CA LEU A 215 7.06 1.60 -13.74
C LEU A 215 6.93 2.65 -14.85
N PHE A 216 5.84 2.62 -15.61
CA PHE A 216 5.56 3.61 -16.65
C PHE A 216 5.40 5.00 -16.04
N THR A 217 4.61 5.15 -14.98
CA THR A 217 4.41 6.42 -14.28
C THR A 217 5.73 6.96 -13.73
N PHE A 218 6.54 6.10 -13.08
CA PHE A 218 7.85 6.47 -12.57
C PHE A 218 8.79 6.93 -13.70
N SER A 219 8.85 6.18 -14.82
CA SER A 219 9.70 6.52 -15.96
C SER A 219 9.35 7.89 -16.57
N ARG A 220 8.05 8.25 -16.59
CA ARG A 220 7.60 9.57 -17.04
C ARG A 220 8.07 10.68 -16.11
N VAL A 221 8.00 10.46 -14.79
CA VAL A 221 8.50 11.42 -13.79
C VAL A 221 10.01 11.61 -13.97
N VAL A 222 10.80 10.53 -14.03
CA VAL A 222 12.26 10.59 -14.21
C VAL A 222 12.62 11.32 -15.51
N ARG A 223 11.96 11.00 -16.63
CA ARG A 223 12.19 11.67 -17.91
C ARG A 223 11.90 13.18 -17.83
N SER A 224 10.83 13.56 -17.14
CA SER A 224 10.48 14.98 -16.97
C SER A 224 11.53 15.74 -16.15
N LEU A 225 12.08 15.12 -15.11
CA LEU A 225 13.15 15.69 -14.30
C LEU A 225 14.44 15.86 -15.11
N ILE A 226 14.86 14.83 -15.85
CA ILE A 226 16.07 14.88 -16.68
C ILE A 226 15.96 15.95 -17.77
N TRP A 227 14.79 16.05 -18.44
CA TRP A 227 14.55 17.03 -19.49
C TRP A 227 14.52 18.46 -18.94
N SER A 228 13.87 18.67 -17.79
CA SER A 228 13.86 19.99 -17.13
C SER A 228 15.26 20.45 -16.74
N SER A 229 16.14 19.52 -16.34
CA SER A 229 17.53 19.84 -15.99
C SER A 229 18.37 20.32 -17.19
N HIS A 230 17.98 19.97 -18.43
CA HIS A 230 18.72 20.36 -19.64
C HIS A 230 18.17 21.66 -20.28
N GLY A 231 17.00 22.15 -19.86
CA GLY A 231 16.36 23.33 -20.44
C GLY A 231 16.85 24.68 -19.91
N THR A 232 17.77 24.71 -18.93
CA THR A 232 18.17 25.95 -18.22
C THR A 232 19.42 26.65 -18.76
N TYR A 233 19.83 26.39 -20.00
CA TYR A 233 20.88 27.14 -20.67
C TYR A 233 20.38 27.69 -22.02
N GLY A 234 19.78 28.88 -21.99
CA GLY A 234 19.60 29.70 -23.17
C GLY A 234 18.25 30.40 -23.26
N GLY A 235 18.17 31.64 -22.76
CA GLY A 235 17.05 32.52 -23.09
C GLY A 235 16.85 33.70 -22.16
N ASN A 236 17.78 34.66 -22.15
CA ASN A 236 17.58 36.00 -21.59
C ASN A 236 16.59 36.84 -22.44
N ASN A 237 15.38 36.34 -22.70
CA ASN A 237 14.31 37.17 -23.28
C ASN A 237 13.17 37.24 -22.28
N GLN A 238 13.31 38.21 -21.39
CA GLN A 238 12.32 38.73 -20.49
C GLN A 238 11.20 39.40 -21.33
N GLU A 239 10.34 38.61 -21.96
CA GLU A 239 9.09 39.13 -22.50
C GLU A 239 8.18 39.51 -21.33
N HIS A 240 8.05 40.81 -21.12
CA HIS A 240 7.05 41.42 -20.26
C HIS A 240 5.66 40.90 -20.64
N ILE A 241 5.12 39.95 -19.87
CA ILE A 241 3.70 39.60 -19.92
C ILE A 241 2.96 40.67 -19.12
N PRO A 242 2.17 41.57 -19.74
CA PRO A 242 1.33 42.47 -18.97
C PRO A 242 0.27 41.65 -18.24
N LEU A 243 0.24 41.76 -16.92
CA LEU A 243 -0.82 41.27 -16.05
C LEU A 243 -2.13 42.00 -16.39
N ARG A 244 -2.82 41.55 -17.44
CA ARG A 244 -4.22 41.89 -17.70
C ARG A 244 -5.07 40.72 -17.23
N MET A 245 -5.23 40.63 -15.91
CA MET A 245 -6.23 39.77 -15.27
C MET A 245 -7.60 40.36 -15.61
N GLY A 246 -8.16 39.95 -16.74
CA GLY A 246 -9.53 40.24 -17.13
C GLY A 246 -10.47 39.50 -16.18
N ALA A 247 -10.98 40.20 -15.18
CA ALA A 247 -12.17 39.74 -14.47
C ALA A 247 -13.32 39.61 -15.48
N PRO A 248 -14.14 38.54 -15.41
CA PRO A 248 -15.35 38.45 -16.21
C PRO A 248 -16.26 39.66 -15.91
N PRO A 249 -16.78 40.36 -16.93
CA PRO A 249 -17.47 41.64 -16.76
C PRO A 249 -18.76 41.58 -15.93
N GLU A 250 -19.33 40.39 -15.68
CA GLU A 250 -20.58 40.25 -14.92
C GLU A 250 -20.46 40.48 -13.41
N LEU A 251 -19.28 40.33 -12.80
CA LEU A 251 -19.13 40.44 -11.33
C LEU A 251 -18.69 41.82 -10.84
N VAL A 252 -18.40 42.76 -11.74
CA VAL A 252 -18.00 44.13 -11.38
C VAL A 252 -19.21 45.04 -11.15
N ASP A 253 -20.35 44.77 -11.81
CA ASP A 253 -21.54 45.62 -11.69
C ASP A 253 -22.32 45.40 -10.38
N GLU A 254 -22.40 44.17 -9.88
CA GLU A 254 -23.13 43.88 -8.63
C GLU A 254 -22.46 44.53 -7.40
N LYS A 255 -21.13 44.66 -7.41
CA LYS A 255 -20.38 45.33 -6.33
C LYS A 255 -20.45 46.86 -6.42
N ARG A 256 -20.68 47.43 -7.60
CA ARG A 256 -20.90 48.88 -7.76
C ARG A 256 -22.30 49.30 -7.33
N GLU A 257 -23.29 48.44 -7.48
CA GLU A 257 -24.68 48.76 -7.14
C GLU A 257 -24.97 48.68 -5.64
N SER A 258 -24.31 47.75 -4.93
CA SER A 258 -24.38 47.66 -3.46
C SER A 258 -23.76 48.87 -2.74
N VAL A 259 -22.66 49.44 -3.26
CA VAL A 259 -22.04 50.65 -2.70
C VAL A 259 -22.90 51.90 -2.95
N ARG A 260 -23.69 51.93 -4.02
CA ARG A 260 -24.52 53.09 -4.37
C ARG A 260 -25.77 53.22 -3.47
N ARG A 261 -26.27 52.12 -2.89
CA ARG A 261 -27.43 52.14 -1.97
C ARG A 261 -27.12 52.64 -0.55
N LEU A 262 -25.85 52.79 -0.18
CA LEU A 262 -25.44 53.18 1.18
C LEU A 262 -25.06 54.66 1.32
N ARG A 263 -25.33 55.53 0.34
CA ARG A 263 -25.17 56.98 0.52
C ARG A 263 -26.46 57.60 1.10
N PRO A 264 -26.46 58.03 2.37
CA PRO A 264 -27.57 58.82 2.90
C PRO A 264 -27.56 60.20 2.25
N SER A 265 -28.74 60.60 1.75
CA SER A 265 -29.03 61.93 1.23
C SER A 265 -28.80 62.97 2.33
N ARG A 266 -27.75 63.77 2.20
CA ARG A 266 -27.56 64.96 3.03
C ARG A 266 -28.67 65.96 2.69
N PHE A 267 -29.51 66.24 3.68
CA PHE A 267 -30.43 67.36 3.70
C PHE A 267 -29.64 68.68 3.66
N SER A 268 -30.00 69.56 2.72
CA SER A 268 -29.61 70.96 2.71
C SER A 268 -30.60 71.76 3.57
N TYR A 269 -30.07 72.56 4.50
CA TYR A 269 -30.77 73.69 5.12
C TYR A 269 -30.34 74.98 4.42
#